data_AF-A0A381VAH7-F1
#
_entry.id   AF-A0A381VAH7-F1
#
_cell.length_a   1.000
_cell.length_b   1.000
_cell.length_c   1.000
_cell.angle_alpha   90.00
_cell.angle_beta   90.00
_cell.angle_gamma   90.00
#
_symmetry.space_group_name_H-M   'P 1'
#
loop_
_entity.id
_entity.type
_entity.pdbx_description
1 polymer ?
#
loop_
_entity_poly.entity_id
_entity_poly.type
_entity_poly.pdbx_seq_one_letter_code
_entity_poly.pdbx_strand_id
1 'polypeptide(L)'
;MKTVTERKHFRSCGIYTILEKFDAQNQDYRNNVTQPGTPIVIVEAAIEQCWGRYLGTNGKFVGMNTFGASVPSSDLFDHFGIIAEKAKAAAKEVITCI
;
A
#
# COMPACT_ATOMS: atom_id res chain seq x y z
N MET A 1 -19.80 11.52 26.32
CA MET A 1 -20.18 11.51 24.89
C MET A 1 -19.06 10.82 24.13
N LYS A 2 -19.15 9.50 23.90
CA LYS A 2 -18.08 8.74 23.24
C LYS A 2 -18.21 8.98 21.73
N THR A 3 -17.21 9.64 21.15
CA THR A 3 -17.10 9.87 19.70
C THR A 3 -17.18 8.54 18.97
N VAL A 4 -18.13 8.43 18.04
CA VAL A 4 -18.24 7.32 17.10
C VAL A 4 -16.97 7.33 16.26
N THR A 5 -16.01 6.47 16.59
CA THR A 5 -14.84 6.22 15.74
C THR A 5 -15.36 5.67 14.42
N GLU A 6 -15.27 6.44 13.34
CA GLU A 6 -15.51 5.94 11.98
C GLU A 6 -14.69 4.67 11.79
N ARG A 7 -15.35 3.51 11.76
CA ARG A 7 -14.71 2.24 11.43
C ARG A 7 -14.50 2.21 9.92
N LYS A 8 -13.40 2.81 9.46
CA LYS A 8 -12.96 2.63 8.08
C LYS A 8 -12.49 1.18 7.91
N HIS A 9 -13.12 0.45 6.99
CA HIS A 9 -12.83 -0.96 6.76
C HIS A 9 -11.63 -1.08 5.82
N PHE A 10 -10.49 -1.54 6.34
CA PHE A 10 -9.30 -1.82 5.56
C PHE A 10 -9.31 -3.29 5.14
N ARG A 11 -9.08 -3.56 3.86
CA ARG A 11 -8.81 -4.91 3.35
C ARG A 11 -7.33 -5.02 3.02
N SER A 12 -6.64 -5.96 3.65
CA SER A 12 -5.28 -6.34 3.26
C SER A 12 -5.35 -7.41 2.17
N CYS A 13 -4.70 -7.15 1.04
CA CYS A 13 -4.55 -8.10 -0.05
C CYS A 13 -3.06 -8.40 -0.23
N GLY A 14 -2.65 -9.64 0.05
CA GLY A 14 -1.27 -10.08 -0.17
C GLY A 14 -1.09 -10.57 -1.61
N ILE A 15 -0.34 -9.83 -2.42
CA ILE A 15 0.12 -10.30 -3.74
C ILE A 15 1.53 -10.87 -3.55
N TYR A 16 1.62 -12.00 -2.84
CA TYR A 16 2.89 -12.50 -2.29
C TYR A 16 3.65 -13.46 -3.24
N THR A 17 3.09 -13.83 -4.38
CA THR A 17 3.57 -15.02 -5.15
C THR A 17 3.87 -14.72 -6.62
N ILE A 18 4.28 -13.49 -6.95
CA ILE A 18 4.62 -12.97 -8.31
C ILE A 18 3.46 -12.21 -8.96
N LEU A 19 3.74 -10.93 -9.28
CA LEU A 19 2.81 -10.00 -9.91
C LEU A 19 2.29 -10.48 -11.28
N GLU A 20 3.13 -11.16 -12.05
CA GLU A 20 2.77 -11.76 -13.34
C GLU A 20 1.63 -12.79 -13.21
N LYS A 21 1.61 -13.58 -12.14
CA LYS A 21 0.52 -14.54 -11.89
C LYS A 21 -0.79 -13.84 -11.57
N PHE A 22 -0.74 -12.72 -10.87
CA PHE A 22 -1.92 -11.89 -10.59
C PHE A 22 -2.46 -11.26 -11.88
N ASP A 23 -1.58 -10.76 -12.74
CA ASP A 23 -1.96 -10.17 -14.02
C ASP A 23 -2.60 -11.18 -14.99
N ALA A 24 -2.14 -12.44 -14.94
CA ALA A 24 -2.69 -13.53 -15.73
C ALA A 24 -4.09 -14.00 -15.26
N GLN A 25 -4.58 -13.55 -14.10
CA GLN A 25 -5.93 -13.88 -13.64
C GLN A 25 -6.98 -13.16 -14.46
N ASN A 26 -8.20 -13.72 -14.50
CA ASN A 26 -9.32 -13.07 -15.17
C ASN A 26 -9.66 -11.71 -14.53
N GLN A 27 -10.36 -10.86 -15.29
CA GLN A 27 -10.69 -9.51 -14.86
C GLN A 27 -11.58 -9.50 -13.60
N ASP A 28 -12.48 -10.47 -13.46
CA ASP A 28 -13.38 -10.56 -12.31
C ASP A 28 -12.62 -10.80 -11.00
N TYR A 29 -11.62 -11.69 -11.01
CA TYR A 29 -10.75 -11.94 -9.86
C TYR A 29 -9.93 -10.69 -9.52
N ARG A 30 -9.33 -10.06 -10.54
CA ARG A 30 -8.55 -8.83 -10.33
C ARG A 30 -9.40 -7.70 -9.78
N ASN A 31 -10.62 -7.52 -10.29
CA ASN A 31 -11.59 -6.55 -9.76
C ASN A 31 -12.07 -6.91 -8.36
N ASN A 32 -12.13 -8.19 -8.00
CA ASN A 32 -12.48 -8.59 -6.64
C ASN A 32 -11.38 -8.20 -5.64
N VAL A 33 -10.11 -8.40 -6.01
CA VAL A 33 -8.93 -8.09 -5.18
C VAL A 33 -8.66 -6.59 -5.13
N THR A 34 -8.52 -5.95 -6.29
CA THR A 34 -8.34 -4.50 -6.44
C THR A 34 -9.61 -3.90 -7.02
N GLN A 35 -10.60 -3.66 -6.16
CA GLN A 35 -11.90 -3.10 -6.56
C GLN A 35 -11.72 -1.74 -7.24
N PRO A 36 -12.20 -1.57 -8.48
CA PRO A 36 -12.10 -0.29 -9.18
C PRO A 36 -12.69 0.85 -8.35
N GLY A 37 -12.00 2.00 -8.32
CA GLY A 37 -12.40 3.16 -7.52
C GLY A 37 -12.12 3.03 -6.03
N THR A 38 -11.64 1.88 -5.54
CA THR A 38 -11.14 1.78 -4.17
C THR A 38 -9.73 2.36 -4.13
N PRO A 39 -9.46 3.32 -3.23
CA PRO A 39 -8.12 3.84 -3.03
C PRO A 39 -7.18 2.75 -2.48
N ILE A 40 -5.94 2.71 -2.97
CA ILE A 40 -4.97 1.66 -2.65
C ILE A 40 -3.72 2.26 -2.02
N VAL A 41 -3.24 1.62 -0.96
CA VAL A 41 -1.90 1.87 -0.39
C VAL A 41 -1.07 0.61 -0.58
N ILE A 42 0.10 0.75 -1.20
CA ILE A 42 1.03 -0.36 -1.42
C ILE A 42 2.22 -0.17 -0.49
N VAL A 43 2.64 -1.24 0.17
CA VAL A 43 3.76 -1.24 1.11
C VAL A 43 4.77 -2.28 0.67
N GLU A 44 5.97 -1.86 0.26
CA GLU A 44 7.04 -2.75 -0.16
C GLU A 44 8.41 -2.17 0.18
N ALA A 45 9.34 -3.02 0.65
CA ALA A 45 10.73 -2.65 0.92
C ALA A 45 11.58 -2.60 -0.36
N ALA A 46 11.09 -1.85 -1.35
CA ALA A 46 11.71 -1.60 -2.64
C ALA A 46 11.20 -0.28 -3.22
N ILE A 47 11.65 0.05 -4.43
CA ILE A 47 11.11 1.18 -5.21
C ILE A 47 9.74 0.85 -5.81
N GLU A 48 8.95 1.87 -6.13
CA GLU A 48 7.56 1.71 -6.60
C GLU A 48 7.41 0.84 -7.87
N GLN A 49 8.28 1.01 -8.87
CA GLN A 49 8.31 0.23 -10.12
C GLN A 49 6.93 -0.15 -10.68
N CYS A 50 6.62 -1.45 -10.70
CA CYS A 50 5.45 -2.04 -11.33
C CYS A 50 4.16 -1.80 -10.52
N TRP A 51 4.23 -1.20 -9.34
CA TRP A 51 3.10 -0.94 -8.47
C TRP A 51 2.28 0.29 -8.86
N GLY A 52 2.91 1.26 -9.54
CA GLY A 52 2.25 2.52 -9.93
C GLY A 52 0.96 2.31 -10.73
N ARG A 53 0.89 1.25 -11.54
CA ARG A 53 -0.32 0.90 -12.32
C ARG A 53 -1.52 0.46 -11.47
N TYR A 54 -1.31 0.06 -10.21
CA TYR A 54 -2.40 -0.34 -9.29
C TYR A 54 -2.76 0.75 -8.27
N LEU A 55 -1.92 1.76 -8.08
CA LEU A 55 -2.21 2.86 -7.15
C LEU A 55 -3.40 3.71 -7.62
N GLY A 56 -3.61 3.82 -8.93
CA GLY A 56 -4.63 4.70 -9.50
C GLY A 56 -4.34 6.17 -9.22
N THR A 57 -5.36 7.03 -9.35
CA THR A 57 -5.21 8.49 -9.21
C THR A 57 -4.94 8.98 -7.80
N ASN A 58 -5.49 8.28 -6.80
CA ASN A 58 -5.44 8.71 -5.39
C ASN A 58 -4.62 7.75 -4.50
N GLY A 59 -3.92 6.78 -5.07
CA GLY A 59 -3.14 5.82 -4.28
C GLY A 59 -1.85 6.37 -3.70
N LYS A 60 -1.27 5.64 -2.73
CA LYS A 60 0.03 5.96 -2.14
C LYS A 60 0.94 4.74 -2.10
N PHE A 61 2.22 4.96 -2.35
CA PHE A 61 3.28 3.97 -2.16
C PHE A 61 4.05 4.27 -0.87
N VAL A 62 4.31 3.23 -0.08
CA VAL A 62 5.18 3.26 1.09
C VAL A 62 6.32 2.29 0.85
N GLY A 63 7.51 2.82 0.59
CA GLY A 63 8.68 2.03 0.26
C GLY A 63 9.93 2.88 0.18
N MET A 64 10.87 2.45 -0.65
CA MET A 64 12.20 3.06 -0.75
C MET A 64 12.29 3.98 -1.96
N ASN A 65 12.95 5.12 -1.82
CA ASN A 65 13.20 6.07 -2.91
C ASN A 65 14.70 6.25 -3.23
N THR A 66 15.57 5.69 -2.38
CA THR A 66 17.02 5.75 -2.50
C THR A 66 17.64 4.38 -2.22
N PHE A 67 18.94 4.25 -2.45
CA PHE A 67 19.69 3.07 -2.03
C PHE A 67 19.63 2.89 -0.51
N GLY A 68 19.87 1.64 -0.08
CA GLY A 68 19.95 1.26 1.33
C GLY A 68 21.08 1.94 2.09
N ALA A 69 21.12 1.71 3.40
CA ALA A 69 22.19 2.15 4.29
C ALA A 69 22.80 0.95 5.03
N SER A 70 24.04 1.10 5.52
CA SER A 70 24.70 0.06 6.33
C SER A 70 24.37 0.29 7.81
N VAL A 71 23.17 -0.11 8.20
CA VAL A 71 22.67 -0.03 9.59
C VAL A 71 21.79 -1.26 9.89
N PRO A 72 21.48 -1.54 11.16
CA PRO A 72 20.55 -2.61 11.54
C PRO A 72 19.18 -2.48 10.84
N SER A 73 18.53 -3.62 10.62
CA SER A 73 17.27 -3.70 9.87
C SER A 73 16.14 -2.84 10.45
N SER A 74 16.03 -2.74 11.78
CA SER A 74 15.05 -1.86 12.44
C SER A 74 15.20 -0.41 11.99
N ASP A 75 16.43 0.06 11.99
CA ASP A 75 16.77 1.45 11.70
C ASP A 75 16.58 1.75 10.21
N LEU A 76 16.75 0.74 9.34
CA LEU A 76 16.41 0.84 7.92
C LEU A 76 14.90 1.02 7.70
N PHE A 77 14.06 0.22 8.36
CA PHE A 77 12.60 0.35 8.21
C PHE A 77 12.11 1.71 8.72
N ASP A 78 12.66 2.21 9.83
CA ASP A 78 12.36 3.54 10.34
C ASP A 78 12.83 4.64 9.37
N HIS A 79 14.05 4.51 8.83
CA HIS A 79 14.62 5.45 7.87
C HIS A 79 13.77 5.56 6.59
N PHE A 80 13.32 4.44 6.04
CA PHE A 80 12.46 4.40 4.86
C PHE A 80 10.97 4.60 5.18
N GLY A 81 10.59 4.71 6.45
CA GLY A 81 9.21 4.88 6.86
C GLY A 81 8.31 3.68 6.54
N ILE A 82 8.88 2.47 6.41
CA ILE A 82 8.15 1.22 6.18
C ILE A 82 7.74 0.66 7.55
N ILE A 83 6.89 1.42 8.24
CA ILE A 83 6.37 1.11 9.56
C ILE A 83 4.85 1.29 9.62
N ALA A 84 4.21 0.60 10.56
CA ALA A 84 2.75 0.56 10.66
C ALA A 84 2.12 1.96 10.76
N GLU A 85 2.75 2.89 11.48
CA GLU A 85 2.22 4.25 11.64
C GLU A 85 2.25 5.06 10.33
N LYS A 86 3.28 4.88 9.49
CA LYS A 86 3.38 5.54 8.19
C LYS A 86 2.39 4.94 7.18
N ALA A 87 2.22 3.62 7.18
CA ALA A 87 1.19 2.96 6.37
C ALA A 87 -0.22 3.43 6.75
N LYS A 88 -0.50 3.57 8.05
CA LYS A 88 -1.76 4.09 8.57
C LYS A 88 -1.98 5.56 8.22
N ALA A 89 -0.93 6.39 8.26
CA ALA A 89 -1.01 7.79 7.84
C ALA A 89 -1.33 7.89 6.35
N ALA A 90 -0.61 7.14 5.50
CA ALA A 90 -0.89 7.08 4.06
C ALA A 90 -2.33 6.63 3.78
N ALA A 91 -2.81 5.59 4.46
CA ALA A 91 -4.20 5.14 4.36
C ALA A 91 -5.22 6.23 4.73
N LYS A 92 -4.95 7.06 5.74
CA LYS A 92 -5.83 8.16 6.11
C LYS A 92 -5.83 9.25 5.05
N GLU A 93 -4.67 9.67 4.56
CA GLU A 93 -4.54 10.69 3.52
C GLU A 93 -5.35 10.31 2.27
N VAL A 94 -5.17 9.07 1.83
CA VAL A 94 -5.81 8.53 0.63
C VAL A 94 -7.35 8.51 0.73
N ILE A 95 -7.91 8.31 1.94
CA ILE A 95 -9.36 8.32 2.14
C ILE A 95 -9.91 9.74 2.36
N THR A 96 -9.11 10.65 2.90
CA THR A 96 -9.54 12.04 3.14
C THR A 96 -9.48 12.91 1.88
N CYS A 97 -8.67 12.54 0.89
CA CYS A 97 -8.58 13.21 -0.41
C CYS A 97 -9.64 12.77 -1.44
N ILE A 98 -10.76 12.17 -0.97
CA ILE A 98 -11.93 11.79 -1.78
C ILE A 98 -13.08 12.74 -1.43
#